data_AF-A0A225NDW3-F1
#
_entry.id   AF-A0A225NDW3-F1
#
_cell.length_a   1.000
_cell.length_b   1.000
_cell.length_c   1.000
_cell.angle_alpha   90.00
_cell.angle_beta   90.00
_cell.angle_gamma   90.00
#
_symmetry.space_group_name_H-M   'P 1'
#
loop_
_entity.id
_entity.type
_entity.pdbx_description
1 polymer ?
#
loop_
_entity_poly.entity_id
_entity_poly.type
_entity_poly.pdbx_seq_one_letter_code
_entity_poly.pdbx_strand_id
1 'polypeptide(L)'
;RQSRFKGNATGGPGPDVDLSAFLDRRDPENMVDEAEPFADRAGGWLDLMAQAADLHPITRACMGFHLWSLAGLGQQSNRMEAAVTASRIAAHEGEGAIFAPLAMGGAGALRAGGPPAERLARGLEKMETACLTAMRHLDDIETWSALAEAEMTPLSGKTPPALRGVLTEWPLVSAPMAEALTGASRAAVQRNLAWMEARDLVRELTGQGRFRMWRATN
;
A
#
# COMPACT_ATOMS: atom_id res chain seq x y z
N ARG A 1 -8.20 8.81 -19.69
CA ARG A 1 -7.75 9.66 -18.55
C ARG A 1 -7.25 8.75 -17.40
N GLN A 2 -6.26 7.89 -17.67
CA GLN A 2 -5.62 7.00 -16.67
C GLN A 2 -4.41 7.62 -15.97
N SER A 3 -4.06 8.87 -16.29
CA SER A 3 -2.78 9.47 -15.87
C SER A 3 -2.81 10.21 -14.53
N ARG A 4 -3.87 10.10 -13.72
CA ARG A 4 -4.05 10.96 -12.53
C ARG A 4 -3.89 10.26 -11.17
N PHE A 5 -3.49 8.98 -11.16
CA PHE A 5 -3.26 8.19 -9.93
C PHE A 5 -1.84 7.64 -9.76
N LYS A 6 -0.88 7.99 -10.63
CA LYS A 6 0.53 7.80 -10.31
C LYS A 6 0.92 8.89 -9.30
N GLY A 7 0.72 8.63 -8.01
CA GLY A 7 1.37 9.42 -6.97
C GLY A 7 2.89 9.29 -7.12
N ASN A 8 3.65 10.31 -6.67
CA ASN A 8 5.12 10.31 -6.76
C ASN A 8 5.75 9.01 -6.24
N ALA A 9 5.15 8.40 -5.22
CA ALA A 9 5.63 7.19 -4.56
C ALA A 9 5.64 5.90 -5.43
N THR A 10 4.88 5.83 -6.53
CA THR A 10 4.78 4.63 -7.39
C THR A 10 5.45 4.77 -8.76
N GLY A 11 5.91 5.96 -9.13
CA GLY A 11 6.43 6.23 -10.48
C GLY A 11 7.56 7.25 -10.60
N GLY A 12 7.94 7.92 -9.50
CA GLY A 12 9.10 8.81 -9.43
C GLY A 12 10.37 8.10 -8.91
N PRO A 13 11.47 8.85 -8.71
CA PRO A 13 12.68 8.34 -8.08
C PRO A 13 12.40 7.66 -6.73
N GLY A 14 13.22 6.67 -6.40
CA GLY A 14 13.15 6.00 -5.10
C GLY A 14 13.49 6.94 -3.95
N PRO A 15 13.10 6.59 -2.70
CA PRO A 15 13.40 7.41 -1.52
C PRO A 15 14.89 7.58 -1.23
N ASP A 16 15.73 6.71 -1.80
CA ASP A 16 17.19 6.69 -1.78
C ASP A 16 17.83 7.71 -2.74
N VAL A 17 17.06 8.25 -3.68
CA VAL A 17 17.52 9.28 -4.63
C VAL A 17 17.11 10.68 -4.19
N ASP A 18 15.84 10.86 -3.82
CA ASP A 18 15.30 12.13 -3.33
C ASP A 18 14.12 11.87 -2.40
N LEU A 19 14.40 11.91 -1.10
CA LEU A 19 13.41 11.63 -0.06
C LEU A 19 12.30 12.70 -0.02
N SER A 20 12.63 13.96 -0.28
CA SER A 20 11.68 15.08 -0.28
C SER A 20 10.70 14.95 -1.43
N ALA A 21 11.19 14.65 -2.65
CA ALA A 21 10.33 14.42 -3.80
C ALA A 21 9.49 13.15 -3.66
N PHE A 22 10.06 12.07 -3.09
CA PHE A 22 9.34 10.83 -2.84
C PHE A 22 8.15 11.03 -1.89
N LEU A 23 8.33 11.81 -0.82
CA LEU A 23 7.27 12.12 0.16
C LEU A 23 6.39 13.30 -0.23
N ASP A 24 6.70 13.99 -1.34
CA ASP A 24 6.09 15.28 -1.74
C ASP A 24 6.12 16.31 -0.59
N ARG A 25 7.22 16.31 0.18
CA ARG A 25 7.45 17.24 1.29
C ARG A 25 8.26 18.43 0.81
N ARG A 26 7.79 19.64 1.16
CA ARG A 26 8.48 20.90 0.89
C ARG A 26 8.55 21.71 2.16
N ASP A 27 9.69 22.38 2.33
CA ASP A 27 9.84 23.35 3.40
C ASP A 27 8.91 24.55 3.17
N PRO A 28 8.25 25.06 4.22
CA PRO A 28 7.37 26.20 4.09
C PRO A 28 8.18 27.46 3.73
N GLU A 29 7.61 28.35 2.93
CA GLU A 29 8.29 29.57 2.49
C GLU A 29 8.69 30.51 3.65
N ASN A 30 7.97 30.43 4.77
CA ASN A 30 8.21 31.23 5.98
C ASN A 30 8.62 30.32 7.14
N MET A 31 9.83 29.77 7.08
CA MET A 31 10.42 29.06 8.20
C MET A 31 10.92 30.03 9.28
N VAL A 32 10.85 29.61 10.53
CA VAL A 32 11.54 30.30 11.64
C VAL A 32 13.04 30.09 11.44
N ASP A 33 13.86 31.13 11.60
CA ASP A 33 15.31 31.09 11.31
C ASP A 33 16.07 29.98 12.07
N GLU A 34 15.55 29.51 13.21
CA GLU A 34 16.17 28.43 13.99
C GLU A 34 15.68 27.02 13.63
N ALA A 35 14.69 26.88 12.74
CA ALA A 35 14.14 25.58 12.35
C ALA A 35 15.00 24.95 11.24
N GLU A 36 15.49 23.74 11.48
CA GLU A 36 16.22 22.99 10.46
C GLU A 36 15.28 22.56 9.31
N PRO A 37 15.59 22.91 8.04
CA PRO A 37 14.84 22.47 6.88
C PRO A 37 14.63 20.96 6.84
N PHE A 38 13.49 20.52 6.32
CA PHE A 38 13.24 19.12 6.02
C PHE A 38 14.27 18.58 5.04
N ALA A 39 14.63 19.36 4.02
CA ALA A 39 15.63 18.94 3.02
C ALA A 39 16.99 18.60 3.66
N ASP A 40 17.43 19.38 4.65
CA ASP A 40 18.71 19.15 5.34
C ASP A 40 18.65 17.89 6.22
N ARG A 41 17.57 17.74 6.99
CA ARG A 41 17.32 16.52 7.79
C ARG A 41 17.19 15.27 6.91
N ALA A 42 16.54 15.38 5.77
CA ALA A 42 16.41 14.32 4.78
C ALA A 42 17.78 13.96 4.17
N GLY A 43 18.62 14.95 3.89
CA GLY A 43 20.01 14.76 3.46
C GLY A 43 20.82 13.98 4.49
N GLY A 44 20.74 14.35 5.76
CA GLY A 44 21.42 13.62 6.84
C GLY A 44 20.97 12.16 6.96
N TRP A 45 19.68 11.88 6.75
CA TRP A 45 19.18 10.51 6.68
C TRP A 45 19.70 9.75 5.45
N LEU A 46 19.73 10.39 4.28
CA LEU A 46 20.27 9.80 3.04
C LEU A 46 21.76 9.45 3.17
N ASP A 47 22.56 10.30 3.80
CA ASP A 47 23.98 10.06 4.04
C ASP A 47 24.22 8.83 4.92
N LEU A 48 23.35 8.61 5.93
CA LEU A 48 23.40 7.40 6.76
C LEU A 48 22.98 6.16 5.97
N MET A 49 22.01 6.29 5.06
CA MET A 49 21.57 5.19 4.21
C MET A 49 22.61 4.81 3.15
N ALA A 50 23.34 5.79 2.62
CA ALA A 50 24.43 5.57 1.67
C ALA A 50 25.61 4.80 2.28
N GLN A 51 25.92 5.03 3.56
CA GLN A 51 26.92 4.26 4.30
C GLN A 51 26.57 2.77 4.45
N ALA A 52 25.29 2.42 4.29
CA ALA A 52 24.79 1.06 4.35
C ALA A 52 24.40 0.51 2.97
N ALA A 53 24.95 1.06 1.87
CA ALA A 53 24.62 0.67 0.51
C ALA A 53 24.83 -0.85 0.26
N ASP A 54 25.87 -1.43 0.86
CA ASP A 54 26.22 -2.86 0.72
C ASP A 54 25.33 -3.81 1.55
N LEU A 55 24.44 -3.27 2.40
CA LEU A 55 23.50 -4.11 3.15
C LEU A 55 22.33 -4.53 2.26
N HIS A 56 21.85 -5.75 2.47
CA HIS A 56 20.62 -6.24 1.84
C HIS A 56 19.46 -5.24 2.03
N PRO A 57 18.61 -4.99 1.01
CA PRO A 57 17.59 -3.93 1.07
C PRO A 57 16.63 -4.04 2.26
N ILE A 58 16.27 -5.26 2.67
CA ILE A 58 15.43 -5.48 3.87
C ILE A 58 16.12 -5.00 5.15
N THR A 59 17.42 -5.29 5.30
CA THR A 59 18.23 -4.84 6.44
C THR A 59 18.37 -3.32 6.43
N ARG A 60 18.66 -2.76 5.26
CA ARG A 60 18.77 -1.31 5.05
C ARG A 60 17.46 -0.59 5.35
N ALA A 61 16.32 -1.14 4.93
CA ALA A 61 14.99 -0.63 5.27
C ALA A 61 14.71 -0.63 6.78
N CYS A 62 15.06 -1.72 7.48
CA CYS A 62 14.91 -1.81 8.95
C CYS A 62 15.77 -0.75 9.66
N MET A 63 17.02 -0.59 9.21
CA MET A 63 17.92 0.45 9.72
C MET A 63 17.33 1.85 9.49
N GLY A 64 16.97 2.17 8.24
CA GLY A 64 16.42 3.47 7.86
C GLY A 64 15.15 3.84 8.62
N PHE A 65 14.27 2.87 8.87
CA PHE A 65 13.10 3.07 9.71
C PHE A 65 13.46 3.52 11.13
N HIS A 66 14.46 2.90 11.75
CA HIS A 66 14.87 3.22 13.12
C HIS A 66 15.70 4.49 13.23
N LEU A 67 16.47 4.84 12.19
CA LEU A 67 17.24 6.08 12.13
C LEU A 67 16.35 7.30 11.84
N TRP A 68 15.13 7.09 11.33
CA TRP A 68 14.21 8.16 10.95
C TRP A 68 14.04 9.25 12.03
N SER A 69 13.70 8.86 13.26
CA SER A 69 13.55 9.83 14.36
C SER A 69 14.88 10.45 14.81
N LEU A 70 16.00 9.71 14.66
CA LEU A 70 17.33 10.21 15.03
C LEU A 70 17.82 11.28 14.03
N ALA A 71 17.41 11.19 12.77
CA ALA A 71 17.65 12.21 11.75
C ALA A 71 16.68 13.41 11.86
N GLY A 72 15.96 13.57 12.97
CA GLY A 72 15.03 14.69 13.16
C GLY A 72 13.75 14.61 12.32
N LEU A 73 13.50 13.50 11.62
CA LEU A 73 12.31 13.29 10.78
C LEU A 73 11.09 12.80 11.59
N GLY A 74 11.09 12.91 12.92
CA GLY A 74 10.12 12.24 13.81
C GLY A 74 8.85 13.02 14.22
N GLN A 75 8.60 14.24 13.73
CA GLN A 75 7.44 15.06 14.17
C GLN A 75 6.08 14.51 13.64
N GLN A 76 4.94 14.94 14.19
CA GLN A 76 3.60 14.29 14.03
C GLN A 76 3.25 13.82 12.60
N SER A 77 2.73 12.59 12.50
CA SER A 77 2.41 11.78 11.29
C SER A 77 3.55 10.98 10.63
N ASN A 78 4.80 11.16 11.05
CA ASN A 78 5.98 10.66 10.30
C ASN A 78 6.30 9.16 10.47
N ARG A 79 5.59 8.42 11.34
CA ARG A 79 5.75 6.95 11.43
C ARG A 79 5.26 6.25 10.15
N MET A 80 4.23 6.82 9.51
CA MET A 80 3.71 6.31 8.26
C MET A 80 4.72 6.56 7.12
N GLU A 81 5.28 7.77 7.04
CA GLU A 81 6.34 8.09 6.05
C GLU A 81 7.56 7.17 6.20
N ALA A 82 8.05 6.99 7.44
CA ALA A 82 9.12 6.05 7.72
C ALA A 82 8.78 4.62 7.26
N ALA A 83 7.55 4.16 7.51
CA ALA A 83 7.11 2.83 7.11
C ALA A 83 6.95 2.68 5.59
N VAL A 84 6.42 3.69 4.91
CA VAL A 84 6.27 3.72 3.43
C VAL A 84 7.65 3.73 2.77
N THR A 85 8.57 4.56 3.26
CA THR A 85 9.95 4.61 2.79
C THR A 85 10.67 3.29 3.00
N ALA A 86 10.58 2.71 4.20
CA ALA A 86 11.16 1.39 4.50
C ALA A 86 10.55 0.28 3.62
N SER A 87 9.24 0.31 3.41
CA SER A 87 8.54 -0.63 2.53
C SER A 87 9.03 -0.54 1.09
N ARG A 88 9.27 0.68 0.58
CA ARG A 88 9.79 0.92 -0.76
C ARG A 88 11.23 0.42 -0.92
N ILE A 89 12.08 0.67 0.08
CA ILE A 89 13.48 0.22 0.07
C ILE A 89 13.55 -1.30 0.16
N ALA A 90 12.75 -1.92 1.03
CA ALA A 90 12.75 -3.37 1.18
C ALA A 90 12.36 -4.11 -0.11
N ALA A 91 11.54 -3.48 -0.97
CA ALA A 91 11.12 -4.03 -2.25
C ALA A 91 12.08 -3.69 -3.42
N HIS A 92 13.19 -2.98 -3.18
CA HIS A 92 14.04 -2.44 -4.26
C HIS A 92 14.59 -3.50 -5.22
N GLU A 93 14.97 -4.68 -4.70
CA GLU A 93 15.47 -5.82 -5.50
C GLU A 93 14.35 -6.81 -5.89
N GLY A 94 13.11 -6.57 -5.44
CA GLY A 94 11.99 -7.47 -5.72
C GLY A 94 11.41 -7.25 -7.11
N GLU A 95 11.12 -8.33 -7.81
CA GLU A 95 10.35 -8.28 -9.06
C GLU A 95 8.85 -8.36 -8.74
N GLY A 96 8.08 -7.32 -9.10
CA GLY A 96 6.61 -7.32 -9.06
C GLY A 96 5.98 -6.38 -8.03
N ALA A 97 6.41 -6.39 -6.77
CA ALA A 97 5.85 -5.51 -5.74
C ALA A 97 6.60 -4.18 -5.66
N ILE A 98 5.87 -3.05 -5.73
CA ILE A 98 6.45 -1.71 -5.54
C ILE A 98 6.82 -1.46 -4.07
N PHE A 99 6.08 -2.09 -3.16
CA PHE A 99 6.17 -1.91 -1.71
C PHE A 99 6.17 -3.27 -1.02
N ALA A 100 7.06 -3.48 -0.06
CA ALA A 100 7.01 -4.65 0.79
C ALA A 100 5.77 -4.59 1.72
N PRO A 101 5.09 -5.70 2.01
CA PRO A 101 3.80 -5.71 2.69
C PRO A 101 3.87 -5.46 4.21
N LEU A 102 4.77 -4.58 4.69
CA LEU A 102 5.09 -4.35 6.10
C LEU A 102 3.87 -4.22 7.04
N ALA A 103 2.78 -3.60 6.58
CA ALA A 103 1.55 -3.45 7.36
C ALA A 103 0.86 -4.79 7.69
N MET A 104 1.07 -5.82 6.85
CA MET A 104 0.50 -7.16 7.02
C MET A 104 1.26 -8.02 8.04
N GLY A 105 2.43 -7.56 8.53
CA GLY A 105 3.20 -8.25 9.56
C GLY A 105 2.67 -8.07 10.98
N GLY A 106 1.61 -7.28 11.17
CA GLY A 106 0.96 -7.05 12.46
C GLY A 106 1.61 -6.00 13.36
N ALA A 107 0.98 -5.74 14.51
CA ALA A 107 1.34 -4.68 15.44
C ALA A 107 2.67 -4.95 16.18
N GLY A 108 3.80 -4.67 15.55
CA GLY A 108 5.09 -4.93 16.19
C GLY A 108 6.32 -4.83 15.30
N ALA A 109 6.14 -4.96 13.98
CA ALA A 109 7.21 -4.98 12.98
C ALA A 109 8.25 -3.87 13.17
N LEU A 110 7.80 -2.72 13.68
CA LEU A 110 8.55 -1.49 13.70
C LEU A 110 8.55 -0.84 15.10
N ARG A 111 8.49 -1.63 16.18
CA ARG A 111 8.57 -1.14 17.57
C ARG A 111 9.99 -0.64 17.87
N ALA A 112 10.10 0.61 18.31
CA ALA A 112 11.33 1.18 18.81
C ALA A 112 11.60 0.63 20.22
N GLY A 113 12.60 -0.26 20.35
CA GLY A 113 12.96 -0.87 21.62
C GLY A 113 14.02 -1.95 21.46
N GLY A 114 14.87 -2.09 22.48
CA GLY A 114 15.99 -3.06 22.50
C GLY A 114 17.22 -2.62 21.70
N PRO A 115 18.32 -3.39 21.76
CA PRO A 115 19.53 -3.20 20.94
C PRO A 115 19.26 -3.37 19.43
N PRO A 116 20.15 -2.88 18.55
CA PRO A 116 19.99 -2.99 17.10
C PRO A 116 19.75 -4.42 16.58
N ALA A 117 20.48 -5.41 17.10
CA ALA A 117 20.34 -6.81 16.67
C ALA A 117 18.93 -7.37 16.95
N GLU A 118 18.35 -7.07 18.11
CA GLU A 118 16.99 -7.50 18.45
C GLU A 118 15.94 -6.80 17.59
N ARG A 119 16.15 -5.52 17.25
CA ARG A 119 15.27 -4.78 16.35
C ARG A 119 15.26 -5.41 14.96
N LEU A 120 16.44 -5.73 14.44
CA LEU A 120 16.59 -6.37 13.14
C LEU A 120 15.95 -7.76 13.12
N ALA A 121 16.22 -8.61 14.12
CA ALA A 121 15.64 -9.94 14.21
C ALA A 121 14.09 -9.90 14.18
N ARG A 122 13.47 -9.01 14.98
CA ARG A 122 12.02 -8.80 14.94
C ARG A 122 11.53 -8.26 13.61
N GLY A 123 12.28 -7.33 13.00
CA GLY A 123 11.94 -6.77 11.69
C GLY A 123 11.88 -7.85 10.61
N LEU A 124 12.85 -8.77 10.60
CA LEU A 124 12.91 -9.89 9.66
C LEU A 124 11.75 -10.88 9.87
N GLU A 125 11.49 -11.30 11.12
CA GLU A 125 10.38 -12.20 11.45
C GLU A 125 9.02 -11.63 11.00
N LYS A 126 8.84 -10.32 11.17
CA LYS A 126 7.59 -9.64 10.81
C LYS A 126 7.48 -9.39 9.31
N MET A 127 8.60 -9.18 8.61
CA MET A 127 8.62 -9.16 7.15
C MET A 127 8.23 -10.53 6.57
N GLU A 128 8.77 -11.62 7.11
CA GLU A 128 8.41 -12.97 6.70
C GLU A 128 6.91 -13.23 6.88
N THR A 129 6.39 -12.94 8.08
CA THR A 129 4.95 -13.04 8.38
C THR A 129 4.12 -12.20 7.41
N ALA A 130 4.56 -10.98 7.11
CA ALA A 130 3.89 -10.08 6.18
C ALA A 130 3.85 -10.63 4.76
N CYS A 131 4.96 -11.16 4.26
CA CYS A 131 5.04 -11.75 2.93
C CYS A 131 4.14 -12.99 2.82
N LEU A 132 4.15 -13.88 3.81
CA LEU A 132 3.25 -15.04 3.84
C LEU A 132 1.76 -14.62 3.87
N THR A 133 1.43 -13.58 4.64
CA THR A 133 0.07 -13.04 4.69
C THR A 133 -0.35 -12.43 3.36
N ALA A 134 0.56 -11.71 2.69
CA ALA A 134 0.31 -11.12 1.39
C ALA A 134 0.10 -12.18 0.30
N MET A 135 0.94 -13.22 0.27
CA MET A 135 0.79 -14.34 -0.68
C MET A 135 -0.55 -15.04 -0.48
N ARG A 136 -0.92 -15.36 0.77
CA ARG A 136 -2.22 -15.94 1.07
C ARG A 136 -3.38 -15.05 0.62
N HIS A 137 -3.26 -13.74 0.82
CA HIS A 137 -4.28 -12.81 0.35
C HIS A 137 -4.44 -12.81 -1.17
N LEU A 138 -3.34 -12.93 -1.93
CA LEU A 138 -3.37 -13.08 -3.38
C LEU A 138 -4.02 -14.40 -3.79
N ASP A 139 -3.66 -15.52 -3.14
CA ASP A 139 -4.27 -16.83 -3.38
C ASP A 139 -5.79 -16.81 -3.12
N ASP A 140 -6.22 -16.13 -2.06
CA ASP A 140 -7.64 -15.97 -1.72
C ASP A 140 -8.38 -15.15 -2.81
N ILE A 141 -7.74 -14.10 -3.36
CA ILE A 141 -8.30 -13.32 -4.47
C ILE A 141 -8.39 -14.14 -5.76
N GLU A 142 -7.36 -14.94 -6.08
CA GLU A 142 -7.36 -15.81 -7.25
C GLU A 142 -8.45 -16.88 -7.16
N THR A 143 -8.56 -17.51 -5.99
CA THR A 143 -9.61 -18.48 -5.68
C THR A 143 -10.99 -17.86 -5.81
N TRP A 144 -11.21 -16.69 -5.21
CA TRP A 144 -12.45 -15.95 -5.34
C TRP A 144 -12.77 -15.61 -6.81
N SER A 145 -11.78 -15.16 -7.57
CA SER A 145 -11.95 -14.77 -8.98
C SER A 145 -12.40 -15.95 -9.84
N ALA A 146 -11.82 -17.13 -9.64
CA ALA A 146 -12.20 -18.36 -10.35
C ALA A 146 -13.63 -18.81 -9.99
N LEU A 147 -14.00 -18.75 -8.70
CA LEU A 147 -15.36 -19.06 -8.25
C LEU A 147 -16.39 -18.09 -8.84
N ALA A 148 -16.10 -16.78 -8.79
CA ALA A 148 -16.96 -15.75 -9.35
C ALA A 148 -17.13 -15.91 -10.87
N GLU A 149 -16.08 -16.28 -11.60
CA GLU A 149 -16.15 -16.56 -13.03
C GLU A 149 -17.07 -17.75 -13.35
N ALA A 150 -16.95 -18.86 -12.61
CA ALA A 150 -17.80 -20.02 -12.79
C ALA A 150 -19.28 -19.67 -12.54
N GLU A 151 -19.59 -18.99 -11.42
CA GLU A 151 -20.95 -18.58 -11.07
C GLU A 151 -21.54 -17.58 -12.07
N MET A 152 -20.73 -16.66 -12.60
CA MET A 152 -21.17 -15.61 -13.53
C MET A 152 -21.28 -16.08 -14.97
N THR A 153 -20.91 -17.31 -15.31
CA THR A 153 -20.99 -17.89 -16.66
C THR A 153 -22.37 -17.70 -17.34
N PRO A 154 -23.52 -17.81 -16.64
CA PRO A 154 -24.83 -17.58 -17.25
C PRO A 154 -25.14 -16.12 -17.60
N LEU A 155 -24.35 -15.16 -17.09
CA LEU A 155 -24.60 -13.74 -17.31
C LEU A 155 -24.03 -13.29 -18.67
N SER A 156 -24.86 -12.60 -19.44
CA SER A 156 -24.44 -12.04 -20.73
C SER A 156 -23.83 -10.64 -20.59
N GLY A 157 -22.98 -10.27 -21.55
CA GLY A 157 -22.48 -8.90 -21.71
C GLY A 157 -21.12 -8.68 -21.05
N LYS A 158 -20.62 -7.43 -21.15
CA LYS A 158 -19.25 -7.09 -20.73
C LYS A 158 -19.13 -6.65 -19.27
N THR A 159 -20.26 -6.30 -18.62
CA THR A 159 -20.27 -5.79 -17.25
C THR A 159 -19.86 -6.84 -16.21
N PRO A 160 -20.36 -8.10 -16.24
CA PRO A 160 -19.95 -9.13 -15.28
C PRO A 160 -18.42 -9.34 -15.21
N PRO A 161 -17.70 -9.65 -16.31
CA PRO A 161 -16.25 -9.86 -16.25
C PRO A 161 -15.47 -8.58 -15.92
N ALA A 162 -15.94 -7.41 -16.37
CA ALA A 162 -15.30 -6.14 -16.02
C ALA A 162 -15.43 -5.83 -14.52
N LEU A 163 -16.59 -6.10 -13.93
CA LEU A 163 -16.82 -5.88 -12.50
C LEU A 163 -16.00 -6.86 -11.64
N ARG A 164 -15.85 -8.12 -12.08
CA ARG A 164 -14.94 -9.09 -11.45
C ARG A 164 -13.50 -8.56 -11.43
N GLY A 165 -13.00 -8.07 -12.56
CA GLY A 165 -11.66 -7.46 -12.64
C GLY A 165 -11.48 -6.27 -11.69
N VAL A 166 -12.48 -5.40 -11.57
CA VAL A 166 -12.44 -4.29 -10.61
C VAL A 166 -12.35 -4.80 -9.16
N LEU A 167 -13.08 -5.86 -8.82
CA LEU A 167 -13.08 -6.43 -7.47
C LEU A 167 -11.79 -7.22 -7.15
N THR A 168 -11.05 -7.74 -8.15
CA THR A 168 -9.72 -8.31 -7.93
C THR A 168 -8.65 -7.23 -7.71
N GLU A 169 -8.82 -6.05 -8.30
CA GLU A 169 -7.84 -4.96 -8.21
C GLU A 169 -8.04 -4.06 -6.98
N TRP A 170 -9.26 -3.99 -6.46
CA TRP A 170 -9.63 -3.05 -5.41
C TRP A 170 -10.23 -3.76 -4.20
N PRO A 171 -9.67 -3.55 -2.99
CA PRO A 171 -10.14 -4.24 -1.78
C PRO A 171 -11.56 -3.82 -1.36
N LEU A 172 -12.02 -2.65 -1.83
CA LEU A 172 -13.34 -2.12 -1.56
C LEU A 172 -13.81 -1.26 -2.74
N VAL A 173 -15.03 -1.50 -3.20
CA VAL A 173 -15.58 -0.87 -4.41
C VAL A 173 -16.95 -0.27 -4.13
N SER A 174 -17.16 0.97 -4.58
CA SER A 174 -18.50 1.59 -4.60
C SER A 174 -19.11 1.53 -6.01
N ALA A 175 -20.44 1.62 -6.12
CA ALA A 175 -21.09 1.65 -7.43
C ALA A 175 -20.61 2.78 -8.37
N PRO A 176 -20.38 4.04 -7.90
CA PRO A 176 -19.76 5.08 -8.72
C PRO A 176 -18.36 4.73 -9.21
N MET A 177 -17.54 4.14 -8.35
CA MET A 177 -16.17 3.74 -8.70
C MET A 177 -16.19 2.62 -9.74
N ALA A 178 -17.01 1.59 -9.54
CA ALA A 178 -17.17 0.52 -10.52
C ALA A 178 -17.72 1.01 -11.86
N GLU A 179 -18.67 1.95 -11.89
CA GLU A 179 -19.12 2.58 -13.15
C GLU A 179 -17.95 3.27 -13.88
N ALA A 180 -17.15 4.06 -13.16
CA ALA A 180 -16.02 4.76 -13.75
C ALA A 180 -14.91 3.82 -14.26
N LEU A 181 -14.65 2.71 -13.55
CA LEU A 181 -13.60 1.75 -13.88
C LEU A 181 -14.03 0.75 -14.97
N THR A 182 -15.28 0.30 -14.95
CA THR A 182 -15.79 -0.67 -15.94
C THR A 182 -16.31 -0.02 -17.22
N GLY A 183 -16.68 1.26 -17.17
CA GLY A 183 -17.37 1.95 -18.25
C GLY A 183 -18.83 1.52 -18.46
N ALA A 184 -19.37 0.65 -17.61
CA ALA A 184 -20.77 0.23 -17.64
C ALA A 184 -21.65 1.27 -16.94
N SER A 185 -22.94 1.34 -17.29
CA SER A 185 -23.87 2.27 -16.63
C SER A 185 -24.05 1.94 -15.15
N ARG A 186 -24.28 2.96 -14.31
CA ARG A 186 -24.57 2.79 -12.88
C ARG A 186 -25.62 1.72 -12.60
N ALA A 187 -26.70 1.70 -13.38
CA ALA A 187 -27.78 0.74 -13.21
C ALA A 187 -27.33 -0.69 -13.51
N ALA A 188 -26.47 -0.90 -14.52
CA ALA A 188 -25.90 -2.22 -14.82
C ALA A 188 -24.96 -2.69 -13.69
N VAL A 189 -24.10 -1.79 -13.19
CA VAL A 189 -23.21 -2.08 -12.04
C VAL A 189 -24.02 -2.48 -10.81
N GLN A 190 -25.03 -1.69 -10.44
CA GLN A 190 -25.85 -1.97 -9.25
C GLN A 190 -26.62 -3.30 -9.36
N ARG A 191 -27.15 -3.63 -10.55
CA ARG A 191 -27.80 -4.94 -10.77
C ARG A 191 -26.82 -6.10 -10.60
N ASN A 192 -25.60 -5.98 -11.13
CA ASN A 192 -24.59 -7.02 -10.99
C ASN A 192 -24.12 -7.15 -9.54
N LEU A 193 -23.87 -6.04 -8.83
CA LEU A 193 -23.49 -6.08 -7.41
C LEU A 193 -24.59 -6.73 -6.55
N ALA A 194 -25.86 -6.39 -6.78
CA ALA A 194 -26.97 -7.02 -6.06
C ALA A 194 -27.07 -8.53 -6.38
N TRP A 195 -26.83 -8.93 -7.62
CA TRP A 195 -26.81 -10.34 -8.03
C TRP A 195 -25.66 -11.12 -7.38
N MET A 196 -24.47 -10.52 -7.31
CA MET A 196 -23.28 -11.09 -6.67
C MET A 196 -23.46 -11.20 -5.16
N GLU A 197 -24.04 -10.18 -4.53
CA GLU A 197 -24.35 -10.17 -3.09
C GLU A 197 -25.37 -11.26 -2.72
N ALA A 198 -26.39 -11.48 -3.55
CA ALA A 198 -27.37 -12.54 -3.36
C ALA A 198 -26.79 -13.97 -3.53
N ARG A 199 -25.55 -14.10 -4.00
CA ARG A 199 -24.81 -15.36 -4.19
C ARG A 199 -23.56 -15.44 -3.31
N ASP A 200 -23.44 -14.57 -2.33
CA ASP A 200 -22.30 -14.51 -1.43
C ASP A 200 -20.95 -14.37 -2.15
N LEU A 201 -20.92 -13.76 -3.34
CA LEU A 201 -19.70 -13.42 -4.07
C LEU A 201 -19.12 -12.07 -3.62
N VAL A 202 -19.96 -11.19 -3.07
CA VAL A 202 -19.51 -9.92 -2.48
C VAL A 202 -20.29 -9.64 -1.19
N ARG A 203 -19.70 -8.86 -0.29
CA ARG A 203 -20.33 -8.41 0.95
C ARG A 203 -20.38 -6.89 1.01
N GLU A 204 -21.54 -6.35 1.31
CA GLU A 204 -21.73 -4.93 1.62
C GLU A 204 -21.23 -4.61 3.05
N LEU A 205 -20.44 -3.55 3.22
CA LEU A 205 -19.78 -3.23 4.49
C LEU A 205 -20.32 -1.99 5.22
N THR A 206 -21.08 -1.15 4.54
CA THR A 206 -21.45 0.20 4.99
C THR A 206 -22.88 0.31 5.53
N GLY A 207 -23.66 -0.78 5.52
CA GLY A 207 -25.06 -0.82 5.96
C GLY A 207 -26.02 -0.14 4.96
N GLN A 208 -27.30 -0.02 5.32
CA GLN A 208 -28.37 0.58 4.50
C GLN A 208 -28.25 2.12 4.31
N GLY A 209 -27.02 2.64 4.16
CA GLY A 209 -26.74 4.03 3.87
C GLY A 209 -26.76 4.37 2.38
N ARG A 210 -26.68 5.67 2.07
CA ARG A 210 -26.62 6.20 0.70
C ARG A 210 -25.32 5.85 -0.03
N PHE A 211 -24.26 5.53 0.71
CA PHE A 211 -22.94 5.21 0.18
C PHE A 211 -22.60 3.77 0.49
N ARG A 212 -23.02 2.85 -0.39
CA ARG A 212 -22.75 1.42 -0.28
C ARG A 212 -21.37 1.08 -0.84
N MET A 213 -20.64 0.23 -0.13
CA MET A 213 -19.37 -0.32 -0.56
C MET A 213 -19.35 -1.84 -0.40
N TRP A 214 -18.79 -2.52 -1.40
CA TRP A 214 -18.71 -3.96 -1.48
C TRP A 214 -17.26 -4.42 -1.53
N ARG A 215 -16.98 -5.54 -0.87
CA ARG A 215 -15.73 -6.30 -1.03
C ARG A 215 -16.01 -7.69 -1.57
N ALA A 216 -15.02 -8.30 -2.21
CA ALA A 216 -15.01 -9.74 -2.47
C ALA A 216 -15.20 -10.53 -1.16
N THR A 217 -15.78 -11.72 -1.30
CA THR A 217 -15.90 -12.69 -0.21
C THR A 217 -14.70 -13.63 -0.25
N ASN A 218 -13.80 -13.38 0.68
CA ASN A 218 -12.58 -14.12 0.97
C ASN A 218 -12.44 -14.19 2.48
#